data_AF-A0A8J5LW17-F1
#
_entry.id   AF-A0A8J5LW17-F1
#
_cell.length_a   1.000
_cell.length_b   1.000
_cell.length_c   1.000
_cell.angle_alpha   90.00
_cell.angle_beta   90.00
_cell.angle_gamma   90.00
#
_symmetry.space_group_name_H-M   'P 1'
#
loop_
_entity.id
_entity.type
_entity.pdbx_description
1 polymer ?
#
loop_
_entity_poly.entity_id
_entity_poly.type
_entity_poly.pdbx_seq_one_letter_code
_entity_poly.pdbx_strand_id
1 'polypeptide(L)'
;MTKSLAISLGMVGYGSVFKGSLQDGHLVAVKILNETKGNGEDFINEVGSISRTSHVNIVALLGFFLERSKRALVYEFMSNGSLDKNDICLALAN
;
A
#
# COMPACT_ATOMS: atom_id res chain seq x y z
N MET A 1 -3.21 14.29 -0.93
CA MET A 1 -2.11 14.18 -1.93
C MET A 1 -0.78 14.06 -1.18
N THR A 2 0.06 13.08 -1.52
CA THR A 2 1.40 12.90 -0.93
C THR A 2 2.39 13.92 -1.49
N LYS A 3 3.25 14.51 -0.64
CA LYS A 3 4.25 15.51 -1.03
C LYS A 3 5.46 14.92 -1.79
N SER A 4 5.80 13.65 -1.53
CA SER A 4 6.93 12.97 -2.17
C SER A 4 6.86 11.46 -1.93
N LEU A 5 7.22 10.66 -2.94
CA LEU A 5 7.59 9.25 -2.81
C LEU A 5 9.11 9.23 -2.72
N ALA A 6 9.66 9.10 -1.52
CA ALA A 6 11.06 9.42 -1.26
C ALA A 6 11.99 8.20 -1.39
N ILE A 7 11.51 7.01 -1.01
CA ILE A 7 12.37 5.82 -0.84
C ILE A 7 11.63 4.58 -1.32
N SER A 8 12.20 3.85 -2.29
CA SER A 8 11.76 2.49 -2.62
C SER A 8 12.11 1.55 -1.47
N LEU A 9 11.10 0.87 -0.94
CA LEU A 9 11.23 -0.09 0.15
C LEU A 9 11.44 -1.53 -0.35
N GLY A 10 11.26 -1.76 -1.66
CA GLY A 10 11.42 -3.07 -2.30
C GLY A 10 10.16 -3.55 -3.01
N MET A 11 10.22 -4.79 -3.49
CA MET A 11 9.11 -5.48 -4.15
C MET A 11 8.44 -6.45 -3.16
N VAL A 12 7.12 -6.39 -3.03
CA VAL A 12 6.33 -7.26 -2.16
C VAL A 12 5.12 -7.77 -2.94
N GLY A 13 5.05 -9.08 -3.18
CA GLY A 13 4.02 -9.68 -4.03
C GLY A 13 4.01 -9.08 -5.44
N TYR A 14 2.82 -8.73 -5.94
CA TYR A 14 2.62 -8.17 -7.29
C TYR A 14 2.86 -6.65 -7.41
N GLY A 15 3.72 -6.05 -6.58
CA GLY A 15 3.92 -4.60 -6.61
C GLY A 15 5.19 -4.10 -5.92
N SER A 16 5.52 -2.84 -6.21
CA SER A 16 6.62 -2.12 -5.58
C SER A 16 6.10 -1.23 -4.46
N VAL A 17 6.76 -1.23 -3.31
CA VAL A 17 6.37 -0.43 -2.14
C VAL A 17 7.30 0.75 -1.98
N PHE A 18 6.73 1.92 -1.73
CA PHE A 18 7.45 3.17 -1.54
C PHE A 18 7.05 3.83 -0.22
N LYS A 19 8.02 4.43 0.46
CA LYS A 19 7.76 5.32 1.58
C LYS A 19 7.46 6.72 1.07
N GLY A 20 6.42 7.35 1.62
CA GLY A 20 6.07 8.73 1.33
C GLY A 20 5.62 9.49 2.58
N SER A 21 5.29 10.76 2.37
CA SER A 21 4.69 11.63 3.40
C SER A 21 3.49 12.36 2.81
N LEU A 22 2.41 12.44 3.58
CA LEU A 22 1.27 13.32 3.33
C LEU A 22 1.64 14.79 3.62
N GLN A 23 0.76 15.71 3.22
CA GLN A 23 1.01 17.17 3.36
C GLN A 23 1.14 17.63 4.81
N ASP A 24 0.48 16.92 5.72
CA ASP A 24 0.47 17.10 7.16
C ASP A 24 1.66 16.43 7.87
N GLY A 25 2.54 15.74 7.14
CA GLY A 25 3.71 15.05 7.69
C GLY A 25 3.46 13.59 8.10
N HIS A 26 2.23 13.08 7.96
CA HIS A 26 1.97 11.66 8.22
C HIS A 26 2.71 10.78 7.22
N LEU A 27 3.48 9.82 7.76
CA LEU A 27 4.23 8.86 6.95
C LEU A 27 3.27 7.81 6.38
N VAL A 28 3.45 7.49 5.10
CA VAL A 28 2.64 6.50 4.40
C VAL A 28 3.50 5.53 3.62
N ALA A 29 2.97 4.34 3.43
CA ALA A 29 3.51 3.35 2.50
C ALA A 29 2.57 3.24 1.30
N VAL A 30 3.14 3.35 0.11
CA VAL A 30 2.41 3.30 -1.15
C VAL A 30 2.83 2.04 -1.90
N LYS A 31 1.94 1.05 -1.99
CA LYS A 31 2.14 -0.15 -2.81
C LYS A 31 1.58 0.13 -4.21
N ILE A 32 2.47 0.30 -5.18
CA ILE A 32 2.12 0.40 -6.59
C ILE A 32 2.01 -1.02 -7.13
N LEU A 33 0.84 -1.40 -7.61
CA LEU A 33 0.63 -2.71 -8.21
C LEU A 33 1.11 -2.68 -9.66
N ASN A 34 1.70 -3.79 -10.10
CA ASN A 34 2.09 -3.96 -11.49
C ASN A 34 0.85 -3.85 -12.39
N GLU A 35 1.05 -3.45 -13.66
CA GLU A 35 -0.04 -3.36 -14.62
C GLU A 35 -0.75 -4.72 -14.75
N THR A 36 -2.00 -4.76 -14.32
CA THR A 36 -2.87 -5.92 -14.48
C THR A 36 -3.69 -5.77 -15.75
N LYS A 37 -3.82 -6.84 -16.54
CA LYS A 37 -4.78 -6.90 -17.65
C LYS A 37 -6.20 -6.89 -17.09
N GLY A 38 -7.07 -5.99 -17.55
CA GLY A 38 -8.49 -5.95 -17.15
C GLY A 38 -9.02 -4.53 -16.88
N ASN A 39 -10.33 -4.42 -16.68
CA ASN A 39 -11.08 -3.18 -16.52
C ASN A 39 -11.00 -2.55 -15.11
N GLY A 40 -10.37 -3.21 -14.13
CA GLY A 40 -10.26 -2.70 -12.75
C GLY A 40 -11.17 -3.38 -11.74
N GLU A 41 -12.10 -4.25 -12.16
CA GLU A 41 -13.06 -4.90 -11.25
C GLU A 41 -12.37 -5.74 -10.18
N ASP A 42 -11.37 -6.55 -10.55
CA ASP A 42 -10.61 -7.36 -9.58
C ASP A 42 -9.93 -6.50 -8.51
N PHE A 43 -9.43 -5.32 -8.91
CA PHE A 43 -8.81 -4.40 -7.96
C PHE A 43 -9.83 -3.77 -7.02
N ILE A 44 -11.01 -3.40 -7.51
CA ILE A 44 -12.08 -2.88 -6.66
C ILE A 44 -12.57 -3.96 -5.68
N ASN A 45 -12.68 -5.21 -6.12
CA ASN A 45 -13.04 -6.33 -5.25
C ASN A 45 -11.99 -6.56 -4.16
N GLU A 46 -10.70 -6.54 -4.53
CA GLU A 46 -9.56 -6.65 -3.61
C GLU A 46 -9.57 -5.51 -2.58
N VAL A 47 -9.70 -4.26 -3.04
CA VAL A 47 -9.80 -3.06 -2.19
C VAL A 47 -10.99 -3.19 -1.25
N GLY A 48 -12.14 -3.66 -1.73
CA GLY A 48 -13.33 -3.88 -0.92
C GLY A 48 -13.08 -4.93 0.17
N SER A 49 -12.36 -6.00 -0.14
CA SER A 49 -11.99 -7.03 0.84
C SER A 49 -11.03 -6.51 1.91
N ILE A 50 -9.98 -5.79 1.49
CA ILE A 50 -9.00 -5.17 2.39
C ILE A 50 -9.65 -4.12 3.28
N SER A 51 -10.51 -3.27 2.71
CA SER A 51 -11.19 -2.19 3.46
C SER A 51 -12.11 -2.69 4.57
N ARG A 52 -12.62 -3.92 4.46
CA ARG A 52 -13.44 -4.56 5.50
C ARG A 52 -12.62 -5.24 6.59
N THR A 53 -11.31 -5.36 6.40
CA THR A 53 -10.42 -6.03 7.34
C THR A 53 -9.82 -5.01 8.29
N SER A 54 -10.32 -4.98 9.53
CA SER A 54 -9.78 -4.14 10.60
C SER A 54 -9.41 -5.03 11.79
N HIS A 55 -8.12 -5.20 12.02
CA HIS A 55 -7.59 -5.98 13.13
C HIS A 55 -6.37 -5.24 13.70
N VAL A 56 -6.14 -5.34 15.01
CA VAL A 56 -5.04 -4.62 15.72
C VAL A 56 -3.65 -4.92 15.17
N ASN A 57 -3.50 -6.03 14.43
CA ASN A 57 -2.25 -6.44 13.78
C ASN A 57 -2.23 -6.21 12.26
N ILE A 58 -3.23 -5.55 11.70
CA ILE A 58 -3.36 -5.26 10.27
C ILE A 58 -3.36 -3.75 10.10
N VAL A 59 -2.50 -3.26 9.22
CA VAL A 59 -2.36 -1.82 9.00
C VAL A 59 -3.56 -1.32 8.22
N ALA A 60 -4.09 -0.17 8.66
CA ALA A 60 -5.22 0.46 8.01
C ALA A 60 -4.88 0.91 6.59
N LEU A 61 -5.74 0.55 5.63
CA LEU A 61 -5.77 1.14 4.31
C LEU A 61 -6.32 2.57 4.44
N LEU A 62 -5.49 3.57 4.15
CA LEU A 62 -5.88 4.98 4.16
C LEU A 62 -6.61 5.38 2.88
N GLY A 63 -6.33 4.67 1.79
CA GLY A 63 -7.01 4.89 0.52
C GLY A 63 -6.36 4.13 -0.63
N PHE A 64 -6.86 4.37 -1.83
CA PHE A 64 -6.34 3.77 -3.04
C PHE A 64 -6.33 4.78 -4.19
N PHE A 65 -5.60 4.45 -5.23
CA PHE A 65 -5.56 5.17 -6.49
C PHE A 65 -5.85 4.19 -7.63
N LEU A 66 -6.81 4.55 -8.49
CA LEU A 66 -7.16 3.80 -9.69
C LEU A 66 -7.34 4.79 -10.83
N GLU A 67 -6.44 4.72 -11.82
CA GLU A 67 -6.58 5.47 -13.06
C GLU A 67 -6.09 4.62 -14.24
N ARG A 68 -6.99 4.25 -15.15
CA ARG A 68 -6.70 3.36 -16.30
C ARG A 68 -6.04 2.05 -15.83
N SER A 69 -4.76 1.84 -16.20
CA SER A 69 -3.96 0.67 -15.80
C SER A 69 -3.18 0.87 -14.50
N LYS A 70 -3.11 2.10 -13.97
CA LYS A 70 -2.34 2.43 -12.77
C LYS A 70 -3.17 2.20 -11.52
N ARG A 71 -2.61 1.42 -10.61
CA ARG A 71 -3.25 0.99 -9.37
C ARG A 71 -2.28 1.15 -8.22
N ALA A 72 -2.70 1.80 -7.15
CA ALA A 72 -1.91 1.91 -5.93
C ALA A 72 -2.78 1.84 -4.67
N LEU A 73 -2.18 1.32 -3.62
CA LEU A 73 -2.76 1.23 -2.28
C LEU A 73 -1.93 2.09 -1.34
N VAL A 74 -2.60 2.89 -0.53
CA VAL A 74 -1.98 3.83 0.42
C VAL A 74 -2.31 3.36 1.83
N TYR A 75 -1.26 3.07 2.59
CA TYR A 75 -1.36 2.60 3.96
C TYR A 75 -0.63 3.52 4.92
N GLU A 76 -1.01 3.45 6.19
CA GLU A 76 -0.24 4.07 7.26
C GLU A 76 1.15 3.44 7.38
N PHE A 77 2.20 4.24 7.51
CA PHE A 77 3.56 3.71 7.65
C PHE A 77 3.83 3.35 9.12
N MET A 78 4.03 2.08 9.42
CA MET A 78 4.47 1.64 10.74
C MET A 78 6.00 1.63 10.84
N SER A 79 6.54 2.45 11.73
CA SER A 79 7.99 2.59 11.98
C SER A 79 8.60 1.45 12.80
N ASN A 80 7.78 0.68 13.53
CA ASN A 80 8.23 -0.54 14.20
C ASN A 80 8.14 -1.71 13.24
N GLY A 81 9.29 -2.06 12.64
CA GLY A 81 9.44 -3.18 11.71
C GLY A 81 8.95 -4.52 12.28
N SER A 82 8.66 -5.42 11.34
CA SER A 82 8.17 -6.80 11.54
C SER A 82 8.96 -7.62 12.58
N LEU A 83 8.32 -8.69 13.08
CA LEU A 83 8.94 -9.80 13.81
C LEU A 83 9.97 -10.59 12.96
N ASP A 84 9.99 -10.38 11.63
CA ASP A 84 10.95 -10.99 10.71
C ASP A 84 11.69 -9.92 9.88
N LYS A 85 13.02 -10.00 9.86
CA LYS A 85 13.94 -8.92 9.45
C LYS A 85 13.97 -8.61 7.95
N ASN A 86 13.24 -9.38 7.14
CA ASN A 86 13.27 -9.28 5.68
C ASN A 86 12.01 -8.67 5.05
N ASP A 87 10.98 -8.38 5.84
CA ASP A 87 9.73 -7.82 5.33
C ASP A 87 9.53 -6.39 5.81
N ILE A 88 10.02 -5.45 4.99
CA ILE A 88 10.14 -4.03 5.38
C ILE A 88 8.81 -3.37 5.76
N CYS A 89 7.62 -3.95 5.49
CA CYS A 89 6.34 -3.41 5.96
C CYS A 89 5.22 -4.49 6.08
N LEU A 90 5.50 -5.74 6.49
CA LEU A 90 4.65 -6.92 6.13
C LEU A 90 3.13 -6.87 6.38
N ALA A 91 2.58 -6.03 7.25
CA ALA A 91 1.12 -6.00 7.39
C ALA A 91 0.39 -5.36 6.18
N LEU A 92 1.11 -4.87 5.16
CA LEU A 92 0.54 -4.02 4.13
C LEU A 92 -0.10 -4.69 2.93
N ALA A 93 0.07 -5.97 2.67
CA ALA A 93 -0.66 -6.57 1.56
C ALA A 93 -0.50 -8.08 1.58
N ASN A 94 -1.62 -8.78 1.45
CA ASN A 94 -1.61 -10.12 0.87
C ASN A 94 -0.83 -10.14 -0.48
#